data_AF-C8PFQ2-F1
#
_entry.id   AF-C8PFQ2-F1
#
_cell.length_a   1.000
_cell.length_b   1.000
_cell.length_c   1.000
_cell.angle_alpha   90.00
_cell.angle_beta   90.00
_cell.angle_gamma   90.00
#
_symmetry.space_group_name_H-M   'P 1'
#
loop_
_entity.id
_entity.type
_entity.pdbx_description
1 polymer ?
#
loop_
_entity_poly.entity_id
_entity_poly.type
_entity_poly.pdbx_seq_one_letter_code
_entity_poly.pdbx_strand_id
1 'polypeptide(L)'
;MIVACFIFVGRRSAGRLSFSRRLLSAVYLIAANTARRFYAIMLASRILSASAAVFECYCDVKRRLGAVRAQQVTTNLKRTKMDRKNGPANFRSADDEMFAFLSSLGDRWQVSEGGVKFIEENFAFVGSKPVLRNLKDYATADCLSFADARSFIDANPAVKARILGGEICYLGDSLTSAEVKFAPEYFYDFLKFIMEQIPEHHYFFSSTARWLLLVAMEKYVEFVALD
;
A
#
# COMPACT_ATOMS: atom_id res chain seq x y z
N MET A 1 21.56 1.96 29.13
CA MET A 1 22.84 2.38 29.74
C MET A 1 23.90 2.51 28.65
N ILE A 2 23.86 3.60 27.89
CA ILE A 2 25.06 4.28 27.39
C ILE A 2 24.82 5.75 27.72
N VAL A 3 25.74 6.25 28.53
CA VAL A 3 25.70 7.52 29.26
C VAL A 3 26.30 8.62 28.40
N ALA A 4 25.67 9.79 28.50
CA ALA A 4 26.12 11.17 28.33
C ALA A 4 27.47 11.48 27.64
N CYS A 5 27.43 12.43 26.70
CA CYS A 5 28.13 13.71 26.90
C CYS A 5 27.50 14.82 26.04
N PHE A 6 26.79 15.76 26.67
CA PHE A 6 26.45 17.07 26.09
C PHE A 6 27.25 18.13 26.87
N ILE A 7 27.90 19.02 26.10
CA ILE A 7 28.20 20.43 26.38
C ILE A 7 29.27 20.75 27.45
N PHE A 8 30.40 21.29 26.98
CA PHE A 8 31.14 22.33 27.70
C PHE A 8 31.42 23.51 26.74
N VAL A 9 31.11 24.72 27.21
CA VAL A 9 31.14 25.99 26.48
C VAL A 9 32.51 26.67 26.59
N GLY A 10 33.06 27.09 25.43
CA GLY A 10 33.70 28.40 25.24
C GLY A 10 35.18 28.61 25.62
N ARG A 11 36.06 28.79 24.61
CA ARG A 11 36.71 30.08 24.26
C ARG A 11 37.77 29.93 23.15
N ARG A 12 37.79 30.94 22.27
CA ARG A 12 38.85 31.39 21.33
C ARG A 12 39.22 30.47 20.14
N SER A 13 38.76 30.86 18.95
CA SER A 13 39.59 31.36 17.83
C SER A 13 38.82 31.23 16.50
N ALA A 14 38.72 32.34 15.77
CA ALA A 14 38.06 32.43 14.49
C ALA A 14 38.83 31.63 13.43
N GLY A 15 38.24 30.51 12.95
CA GLY A 15 38.88 29.70 11.91
C GLY A 15 38.28 28.32 11.61
N ARG A 16 37.13 27.93 12.17
CA ARG A 16 36.58 26.55 12.05
C ARG A 16 35.08 26.45 11.72
N LEU A 17 34.50 27.38 10.97
CA LEU A 17 33.06 27.31 10.66
C LEU A 17 32.67 26.38 9.48
N SER A 18 33.60 25.97 8.61
CA SER A 18 33.25 25.11 7.45
C SER A 18 33.29 23.60 7.77
N PHE A 19 34.11 23.18 8.74
CA PHE A 19 34.30 21.76 9.09
C PHE A 19 33.16 21.20 9.95
N SER A 20 32.55 22.05 10.80
CA SER A 20 31.48 21.65 11.72
C SER A 20 30.17 21.28 11.00
N ARG A 21 29.78 21.99 9.93
CA ARG A 21 28.51 21.72 9.23
C ARG A 21 28.51 20.40 8.46
N ARG A 22 29.64 19.98 7.88
CA ARG A 22 29.75 18.69 7.18
C ARG A 22 29.70 17.50 8.13
N LEU A 23 30.33 17.62 9.31
CA LEU A 23 30.24 16.60 10.35
C LEU A 23 28.83 16.51 10.95
N LEU A 24 28.16 17.63 11.23
CA LEU A 24 26.78 17.63 11.71
C LEU A 24 25.81 17.00 10.70
N SER A 25 25.99 17.26 9.40
CA SER A 25 25.13 16.70 8.36
C SER A 25 25.36 15.19 8.17
N ALA A 26 26.63 14.73 8.24
CA ALA A 26 26.95 13.30 8.20
C ALA A 26 26.44 12.54 9.43
N VAL A 27 26.57 13.12 10.64
CA VAL A 27 26.03 12.54 11.88
C VAL A 27 24.50 12.49 11.84
N TYR A 28 23.84 13.51 11.29
CA TYR A 28 22.38 13.50 11.12
C TYR A 28 21.92 12.43 10.11
N LEU A 29 22.66 12.25 9.01
CA LEU A 29 22.35 11.22 8.00
C LEU A 29 22.54 9.81 8.55
N ILE A 30 23.60 9.59 9.34
CA ILE A 30 23.89 8.32 10.01
C ILE A 30 22.83 8.04 11.09
N ALA A 31 22.47 9.04 11.91
CA ALA A 31 21.43 8.91 12.91
C ALA A 31 20.05 8.62 12.28
N ALA A 32 19.71 9.30 11.17
CA ALA A 32 18.45 9.07 10.46
C ALA A 32 18.38 7.68 9.80
N ASN A 33 19.46 7.20 9.20
CA ASN A 33 19.53 5.84 8.64
C ASN A 33 19.51 4.76 9.72
N THR A 34 20.12 5.04 10.88
CA THR A 34 20.09 4.12 12.02
C THR A 34 18.69 4.08 12.63
N ALA A 35 18.02 5.23 12.79
CA ALA A 35 16.64 5.31 13.25
C ALA A 35 15.65 4.62 12.30
N ARG A 36 15.81 4.75 10.97
CA ARG A 36 15.02 4.01 9.97
C ARG A 36 15.25 2.50 10.05
N ARG A 37 16.49 2.06 10.22
CA ARG A 37 16.82 0.63 10.40
C ARG A 37 16.26 0.08 11.72
N PHE A 38 16.33 0.85 12.81
CA PHE A 38 15.72 0.46 14.08
C PHE A 38 14.19 0.43 14.02
N TYR A 39 13.55 1.36 13.29
CA TYR A 39 12.10 1.33 13.08
C TYR A 39 11.68 0.13 12.23
N ALA A 40 12.42 -0.19 11.16
CA ALA A 40 12.18 -1.37 10.35
C ALA A 40 12.39 -2.68 11.13
N ILE A 41 13.41 -2.75 12.00
CA ILE A 41 13.67 -3.90 12.87
C ILE A 41 12.62 -4.03 13.98
N MET A 42 12.17 -2.93 14.59
CA MET A 42 11.09 -2.94 15.58
C MET A 42 9.72 -3.28 14.96
N LEU A 43 9.47 -2.85 13.72
CA LEU A 43 8.27 -3.22 12.96
C LEU A 43 8.30 -4.70 12.58
N ALA A 44 9.43 -5.20 12.07
CA ALA A 44 9.62 -6.62 11.77
C ALA A 44 9.51 -7.51 13.04
N SER A 45 10.08 -7.08 14.16
CA SER A 45 10.03 -7.83 15.43
C SER A 45 8.65 -7.81 16.12
N ARG A 46 7.80 -6.83 15.83
CA ARG A 46 6.38 -6.83 16.27
C ARG A 46 5.46 -7.61 15.32
N ILE A 47 5.81 -7.74 14.05
CA ILE A 47 5.06 -8.53 13.07
C ILE A 47 5.30 -10.04 13.26
N LEU A 48 6.53 -10.44 13.60
CA LEU A 48 6.91 -11.85 13.78
C LEU A 48 6.28 -12.56 15.00
N SER A 49 5.84 -11.83 16.03
CA SER A 49 5.22 -12.42 17.23
C SER A 49 3.70 -12.27 17.30
N ALA A 50 3.09 -11.61 16.31
CA ALA A 50 1.67 -11.27 16.31
C ALA A 50 0.87 -11.86 15.13
N SER A 51 1.52 -12.43 14.11
CA SER A 51 0.90 -12.59 12.79
C SER A 51 -0.23 -13.63 12.67
N ALA A 52 -0.36 -14.60 13.57
CA ALA A 52 -1.50 -15.54 13.51
C ALA A 52 -2.72 -15.04 14.32
N ALA A 53 -2.51 -14.65 15.58
CA ALA A 53 -3.60 -14.24 16.48
C ALA A 53 -4.15 -12.84 16.16
N VAL A 54 -3.31 -11.91 15.69
CA VAL A 54 -3.76 -10.57 15.27
C VAL A 54 -4.44 -10.62 13.90
N PHE A 55 -4.09 -11.58 13.03
CA PHE A 55 -4.75 -11.77 11.73
C PHE A 55 -6.11 -12.47 11.87
N GLU A 56 -6.25 -13.48 12.74
CA GLU A 56 -7.57 -14.02 13.10
C GLU A 56 -8.47 -12.94 13.72
N CYS A 57 -7.92 -12.09 14.60
CA CYS A 57 -8.63 -10.95 15.15
C CYS A 57 -9.00 -9.91 14.07
N TYR A 58 -8.12 -9.66 13.09
CA TYR A 58 -8.36 -8.73 11.99
C TYR A 58 -9.39 -9.24 10.98
N CYS A 59 -9.33 -10.51 10.59
CA CYS A 59 -10.32 -11.15 9.71
C CYS A 59 -11.68 -11.27 10.40
N ASP A 60 -11.73 -11.55 11.70
CA ASP A 60 -12.96 -11.53 12.50
C ASP A 60 -13.50 -10.11 12.67
N VAL A 61 -12.63 -9.11 12.86
CA VAL A 61 -13.00 -7.68 12.86
C VAL A 61 -13.49 -7.24 11.48
N LYS A 62 -12.90 -7.69 10.37
CA LYS A 62 -13.34 -7.38 8.99
C LYS A 62 -14.68 -8.05 8.67
N ARG A 63 -14.92 -9.29 9.14
CA ARG A 63 -16.24 -9.97 9.11
C ARG A 63 -17.30 -9.24 9.95
N ARG A 64 -16.95 -8.83 11.17
CA ARG A 64 -17.86 -8.08 12.06
C ARG A 64 -18.11 -6.66 11.57
N LEU A 65 -17.11 -5.99 11.00
CA LEU A 65 -17.26 -4.68 10.36
C LEU A 65 -18.09 -4.77 9.08
N GLY A 66 -18.03 -5.86 8.32
CA GLY A 66 -18.98 -6.14 7.24
C GLY A 66 -20.44 -6.17 7.73
N ALA A 67 -20.70 -6.78 8.90
CA ALA A 67 -22.01 -6.77 9.53
C ALA A 67 -22.42 -5.39 10.10
N VAL A 68 -21.46 -4.59 10.61
CA VAL A 68 -21.67 -3.19 11.02
C VAL A 68 -21.88 -2.27 9.80
N ARG A 69 -21.27 -2.56 8.65
CA ARG A 69 -21.40 -1.80 7.39
C ARG A 69 -22.83 -1.81 6.86
N ALA A 70 -23.57 -2.91 7.02
CA ALA A 70 -25.00 -2.98 6.71
C ALA A 70 -25.85 -2.00 7.56
N GLN A 71 -25.42 -1.68 8.79
CA GLN A 71 -26.03 -0.64 9.63
C GLN A 71 -25.43 0.76 9.42
N GLN A 72 -24.22 0.86 8.84
CA GLN A 72 -23.54 2.13 8.62
C GLN A 72 -23.83 2.77 7.26
N VAL A 73 -24.17 1.99 6.22
CA VAL A 73 -24.63 2.52 4.93
C VAL A 73 -25.92 3.33 5.09
N THR A 74 -26.83 2.90 5.97
CA THR A 74 -28.06 3.64 6.31
C THR A 74 -27.82 4.89 7.17
N THR A 75 -26.69 4.98 7.88
CA THR A 75 -26.33 6.16 8.70
C THR A 75 -25.41 7.15 7.96
N ASN A 76 -24.59 6.70 7.00
CA ASN A 76 -23.74 7.58 6.20
C ASN A 76 -24.51 8.39 5.15
N LEU A 77 -25.66 7.89 4.66
CA LEU A 77 -26.59 8.70 3.87
C LEU A 77 -27.15 9.89 4.68
N LYS A 78 -27.16 9.81 6.02
CA LYS A 78 -27.54 10.91 6.93
C LYS A 78 -26.36 11.79 7.37
N ARG A 79 -25.11 11.34 7.25
CA ARG A 79 -23.92 12.01 7.81
C ARG A 79 -23.22 12.99 6.87
N THR A 80 -23.57 13.02 5.59
CA THR A 80 -23.18 14.11 4.65
C THR A 80 -23.66 15.50 5.09
N LYS A 81 -24.39 15.61 6.21
CA LYS A 81 -24.89 16.87 6.77
C LYS A 81 -24.30 17.30 8.13
N MET A 82 -23.28 16.64 8.70
CA MET A 82 -22.70 17.12 9.98
C MET A 82 -21.16 17.05 10.10
N ASP A 83 -20.63 18.25 10.28
CA ASP A 83 -19.29 18.77 10.65
C ASP A 83 -18.23 17.76 11.17
N ARG A 84 -17.09 17.67 10.47
CA ARG A 84 -15.84 17.06 10.96
C ARG A 84 -15.01 18.15 11.66
N LYS A 85 -15.21 18.32 12.96
CA LYS A 85 -14.26 19.05 13.83
C LYS A 85 -13.68 18.11 14.88
N ASN A 86 -12.34 18.09 14.95
CA ASN A 86 -11.47 17.66 16.06
C ASN A 86 -10.72 16.32 15.92
N GLY A 87 -9.86 16.20 14.90
CA GLY A 87 -8.68 15.32 14.90
C GLY A 87 -7.40 16.14 14.64
N PRO A 88 -6.19 15.68 15.05
CA PRO A 88 -4.96 16.40 14.73
C PRO A 88 -4.82 16.54 13.21
N ALA A 89 -4.77 17.79 12.73
CA ALA A 89 -5.05 18.18 11.35
C ALA A 89 -4.10 17.65 10.25
N ASN A 90 -3.11 16.81 10.60
CA ASN A 90 -1.96 16.53 9.75
C ASN A 90 -1.72 15.05 9.41
N PHE A 91 -2.57 14.12 9.89
CA PHE A 91 -2.44 12.71 9.49
C PHE A 91 -3.48 12.39 8.41
N ARG A 92 -3.02 12.23 7.16
CA ARG A 92 -3.85 11.66 6.08
C ARG A 92 -3.77 10.14 6.20
N SER A 93 -4.91 9.46 6.12
CA SER A 93 -4.91 8.00 5.99
C SER A 93 -4.40 7.60 4.60
N ALA A 94 -3.94 6.35 4.44
CA ALA A 94 -3.54 5.84 3.12
C ALA A 94 -4.70 5.91 2.12
N ASP A 95 -5.94 5.70 2.58
CA ASP A 95 -7.15 5.91 1.77
C ASP A 95 -7.30 7.38 1.35
N ASP A 96 -7.10 8.35 2.24
CA ASP A 96 -7.18 9.77 1.89
C ASP A 96 -6.11 10.18 0.86
N GLU A 97 -4.89 9.63 0.97
CA GLU A 97 -3.82 9.86 -0.01
C GLU A 97 -4.15 9.22 -1.36
N MET A 98 -4.64 7.99 -1.36
CA MET A 98 -5.10 7.27 -2.55
C MET A 98 -6.22 8.03 -3.27
N PHE A 99 -7.25 8.47 -2.56
CA PHE A 99 -8.35 9.22 -3.14
C PHE A 99 -7.91 10.59 -3.66
N ALA A 100 -7.03 11.28 -2.93
CA ALA A 100 -6.48 12.55 -3.39
C ALA A 100 -5.69 12.39 -4.69
N PHE A 101 -4.90 11.32 -4.81
CA PHE A 101 -4.15 11.02 -6.02
C PHE A 101 -5.08 10.71 -7.19
N LEU A 102 -6.04 9.81 -7.03
CA LEU A 102 -7.01 9.47 -8.09
C LEU A 102 -7.82 10.68 -8.54
N SER A 103 -8.26 11.52 -7.60
CA SER A 103 -8.97 12.77 -7.90
C SER A 103 -8.10 13.77 -8.68
N SER A 104 -6.77 13.70 -8.55
CA SER A 104 -5.85 14.53 -9.33
C SER A 104 -5.68 14.06 -10.78
N LEU A 105 -5.98 12.79 -11.08
CA LEU A 105 -5.97 12.24 -12.44
C LEU A 105 -7.26 12.55 -13.21
N GLY A 106 -8.38 12.70 -12.49
CA GLY A 106 -9.67 13.12 -13.04
C GLY A 106 -10.85 12.49 -12.30
N ASP A 107 -12.00 12.45 -12.95
CA ASP A 107 -13.28 11.99 -12.38
C ASP A 107 -13.65 10.54 -12.74
N ARG A 108 -12.87 9.89 -13.62
CA ARG A 108 -13.08 8.49 -14.05
C ARG A 108 -12.58 7.46 -13.04
N TRP A 109 -12.97 7.63 -11.79
CA TRP A 109 -12.79 6.67 -10.72
C TRP A 109 -13.95 6.77 -9.71
N GLN A 110 -14.23 5.69 -9.00
CA GLN A 110 -15.16 5.71 -7.87
C GLN A 110 -14.82 4.63 -6.85
N VAL A 111 -15.35 4.75 -5.65
CA VAL A 111 -15.35 3.66 -4.66
C VAL A 111 -16.19 2.50 -5.21
N SER A 112 -15.70 1.28 -5.04
CA SER A 112 -16.40 0.04 -5.42
C SER A 112 -16.51 -0.92 -4.24
N GLU A 113 -17.25 -2.01 -4.46
CA GLU A 113 -17.40 -3.10 -3.50
C GLU A 113 -17.51 -4.43 -4.28
N GLY A 114 -17.13 -5.54 -3.63
CA GLY A 114 -17.28 -6.89 -4.17
C GLY A 114 -15.96 -7.55 -4.60
N GLY A 115 -14.85 -6.82 -4.60
CA GLY A 115 -13.51 -7.33 -4.87
C GLY A 115 -13.06 -8.41 -3.91
N VAL A 116 -13.28 -8.22 -2.60
CA VAL A 116 -12.99 -9.26 -1.59
C VAL A 116 -13.71 -10.57 -1.95
N LYS A 117 -15.02 -10.48 -2.23
CA LYS A 117 -15.83 -11.64 -2.62
C LYS A 117 -15.31 -12.29 -3.90
N PHE A 118 -14.96 -11.50 -4.92
CA PHE A 118 -14.38 -12.01 -6.15
C PHE A 118 -13.09 -12.79 -5.89
N ILE A 119 -12.16 -12.25 -5.10
CA ILE A 119 -10.89 -12.93 -4.83
C ILE A 119 -11.12 -14.20 -4.00
N GLU A 120 -11.95 -14.13 -2.95
CA GLU A 120 -12.26 -15.27 -2.08
C GLU A 120 -12.96 -16.43 -2.82
N GLU A 121 -13.84 -16.13 -3.78
CA GLU A 121 -14.57 -17.15 -4.54
C GLU A 121 -13.75 -17.79 -5.67
N ASN A 122 -12.69 -17.12 -6.14
CA ASN A 122 -11.94 -17.56 -7.32
C ASN A 122 -10.53 -18.08 -7.02
N PHE A 123 -9.99 -17.83 -5.83
CA PHE A 123 -8.62 -18.23 -5.49
C PHE A 123 -8.58 -19.05 -4.19
N ALA A 124 -7.73 -20.07 -4.16
CA ALA A 124 -7.37 -20.73 -2.91
C ALA A 124 -6.40 -19.84 -2.12
N PHE A 125 -6.34 -20.02 -0.80
CA PHE A 125 -5.49 -19.21 0.08
C PHE A 125 -4.53 -20.09 0.89
N VAL A 126 -3.32 -19.57 1.11
CA VAL A 126 -2.38 -20.07 2.12
C VAL A 126 -2.07 -18.91 3.06
N GLY A 127 -2.61 -18.98 4.28
CA GLY A 127 -2.65 -17.82 5.17
C GLY A 127 -3.53 -16.71 4.59
N SER A 128 -2.99 -15.50 4.49
CA SER A 128 -3.69 -14.31 3.97
C SER A 128 -3.53 -14.11 2.46
N LYS A 129 -2.67 -14.89 1.79
CA LYS A 129 -2.28 -14.68 0.40
C LYS A 129 -3.03 -15.65 -0.53
N PRO A 130 -3.60 -15.16 -1.64
CA PRO A 130 -4.15 -16.05 -2.67
C PRO A 130 -3.02 -16.82 -3.37
N VAL A 131 -3.23 -18.11 -3.59
CA VAL A 131 -2.32 -18.98 -4.32
C VAL A 131 -2.65 -18.90 -5.80
N LEU A 132 -1.81 -18.19 -6.54
CA LEU A 132 -1.98 -18.01 -8.00
C LEU A 132 -1.20 -19.05 -8.80
N ARG A 133 -0.17 -19.63 -8.18
CA ARG A 133 0.67 -20.67 -8.77
C ARG A 133 -0.20 -21.89 -9.09
N ASN A 134 -0.02 -22.44 -10.30
CA ASN A 134 -0.78 -23.57 -10.89
C ASN A 134 -2.09 -23.19 -11.59
N LEU A 135 -2.46 -21.90 -11.64
CA LEU A 135 -3.56 -21.46 -12.48
C LEU A 135 -3.10 -21.29 -13.93
N LYS A 136 -4.06 -21.41 -14.85
CA LYS A 136 -3.83 -21.16 -16.28
C LYS A 136 -3.40 -19.71 -16.49
N ASP A 137 -2.52 -19.46 -17.44
CA ASP A 137 -1.97 -18.13 -17.75
C ASP A 137 -1.28 -17.44 -16.56
N TYR A 138 -0.84 -18.21 -15.56
CA TYR A 138 -0.02 -17.69 -14.46
C TYR A 138 1.33 -17.20 -14.98
N ALA A 139 1.68 -15.97 -14.63
CA ALA A 139 2.97 -15.35 -14.92
C ALA A 139 3.50 -14.65 -13.67
N THR A 140 4.82 -14.66 -13.49
CA THR A 140 5.47 -13.97 -12.37
C THR A 140 6.86 -13.46 -12.74
N ALA A 141 7.30 -12.41 -12.06
CA ALA A 141 8.67 -11.90 -12.14
C ALA A 141 9.08 -11.22 -10.83
N ASP A 142 10.39 -11.12 -10.61
CA ASP A 142 10.93 -10.23 -9.59
C ASP A 142 10.57 -8.78 -9.92
N CYS A 143 10.21 -8.02 -8.90
CA CYS A 143 9.67 -6.67 -9.02
C CYS A 143 10.19 -5.79 -7.88
N LEU A 144 11.36 -5.17 -8.07
CA LEU A 144 11.97 -4.32 -7.05
C LEU A 144 11.46 -2.88 -7.10
N SER A 145 10.85 -2.48 -8.22
CA SER A 145 10.48 -1.11 -8.53
C SER A 145 9.30 -1.03 -9.50
N PHE A 146 8.70 0.15 -9.63
CA PHE A 146 7.70 0.44 -10.66
C PHE A 146 8.20 0.13 -12.07
N ALA A 147 9.48 0.37 -12.36
CA ALA A 147 10.05 0.08 -13.67
C ALA A 147 10.02 -1.42 -13.99
N ASP A 148 10.23 -2.27 -12.98
CA ASP A 148 10.18 -3.73 -13.13
C ASP A 148 8.73 -4.20 -13.33
N ALA A 149 7.78 -3.70 -12.54
CA ALA A 149 6.36 -3.99 -12.71
C ALA A 149 5.87 -3.61 -14.12
N ARG A 150 6.23 -2.40 -14.56
CA ARG A 150 5.91 -1.92 -15.90
C ARG A 150 6.55 -2.79 -16.97
N SER A 151 7.82 -3.17 -16.80
CA SER A 151 8.52 -4.03 -17.76
C SER A 151 7.88 -5.41 -17.86
N PHE A 152 7.46 -6.00 -16.73
CA PHE A 152 6.69 -7.24 -16.71
C PHE A 152 5.40 -7.11 -17.52
N ILE A 153 4.61 -6.05 -17.33
CA ILE A 153 3.36 -5.84 -18.08
C ILE A 153 3.66 -5.60 -19.57
N ASP A 154 4.61 -4.73 -19.89
CA ASP A 154 4.93 -4.35 -21.27
C ASP A 154 5.53 -5.51 -22.08
N ALA A 155 6.25 -6.42 -21.43
CA ALA A 155 6.82 -7.62 -22.05
C ALA A 155 5.78 -8.74 -22.28
N ASN A 156 4.57 -8.62 -21.72
CA ASN A 156 3.50 -9.60 -21.85
C ASN A 156 2.28 -9.00 -22.57
N PRO A 157 2.22 -9.03 -23.92
CA PRO A 157 1.14 -8.38 -24.68
C PRO A 157 -0.27 -8.82 -24.28
N ALA A 158 -0.46 -10.10 -23.95
CA ALA A 158 -1.76 -10.62 -23.49
C ALA A 158 -2.17 -10.04 -22.11
N VAL A 159 -1.21 -9.95 -21.17
CA VAL A 159 -1.42 -9.33 -19.85
C VAL A 159 -1.79 -7.86 -20.02
N LYS A 160 -1.00 -7.13 -20.81
CA LYS A 160 -1.22 -5.72 -21.11
C LYS A 160 -2.59 -5.47 -21.75
N ALA A 161 -2.98 -6.29 -22.73
CA ALA A 161 -4.28 -6.18 -23.38
C ALA A 161 -5.45 -6.41 -22.40
N ARG A 162 -5.32 -7.35 -21.46
CA ARG A 162 -6.35 -7.61 -20.43
C ARG A 162 -6.48 -6.45 -19.44
N ILE A 163 -5.36 -5.92 -18.97
CA ILE A 163 -5.35 -4.80 -18.02
C ILE A 163 -5.91 -3.52 -18.67
N LEU A 164 -5.44 -3.19 -19.88
CA LEU A 164 -5.82 -1.95 -20.56
C LEU A 164 -7.14 -2.05 -21.35
N GLY A 165 -7.75 -3.23 -21.39
CA GLY A 165 -8.95 -3.51 -22.18
C GLY A 165 -10.28 -3.22 -21.49
N GLY A 166 -10.29 -2.81 -20.22
CA GLY A 166 -11.52 -2.58 -19.47
C GLY A 166 -11.32 -1.83 -18.17
N GLU A 167 -12.40 -1.73 -17.38
CA GLU A 167 -12.37 -1.13 -16.04
C GLU A 167 -11.52 -1.99 -15.09
N ILE A 168 -10.73 -1.30 -14.25
CA ILE A 168 -9.80 -1.92 -13.32
C ILE A 168 -10.29 -1.62 -11.91
N CYS A 169 -10.37 -2.67 -11.08
CA CYS A 169 -10.54 -2.52 -9.65
C CYS A 169 -9.19 -2.64 -8.94
N TYR A 170 -9.03 -1.91 -7.84
CA TYR A 170 -7.92 -2.01 -6.91
C TYR A 170 -8.43 -2.27 -5.50
N LEU A 171 -7.74 -3.16 -4.82
CA LEU A 171 -7.90 -3.44 -3.40
C LEU A 171 -6.50 -3.55 -2.78
N GLY A 172 -6.24 -2.82 -1.70
CA GLY A 172 -5.07 -3.05 -0.87
C GLY A 172 -5.37 -4.04 0.27
N ASP A 173 -4.29 -4.51 0.88
CA ASP A 173 -4.36 -5.57 1.89
C ASP A 173 -4.66 -5.03 3.29
N SER A 174 -3.87 -4.06 3.78
CA SER A 174 -3.75 -3.76 5.21
C SER A 174 -3.81 -2.28 5.58
N LEU A 175 -3.21 -1.41 4.77
CA LEU A 175 -3.11 0.04 4.99
C LEU A 175 -4.25 0.80 4.33
N THR A 176 -4.69 0.36 3.14
CA THR A 176 -5.91 0.87 2.50
C THR A 176 -7.08 -0.04 2.82
N SER A 177 -8.26 0.56 3.04
CA SER A 177 -9.49 -0.16 3.37
C SER A 177 -10.54 -0.06 2.28
N ALA A 178 -10.39 0.94 1.40
CA ALA A 178 -11.30 1.15 0.30
C ALA A 178 -10.91 0.33 -0.94
N GLU A 179 -11.93 -0.22 -1.58
CA GLU A 179 -11.82 -0.71 -2.95
C GLU A 179 -12.20 0.43 -3.89
N VAL A 180 -11.44 0.59 -4.97
CA VAL A 180 -11.71 1.60 -6.00
C VAL A 180 -11.74 0.95 -7.37
N LYS A 181 -12.58 1.49 -8.24
CA LYS A 181 -12.58 1.20 -9.67
C LYS A 181 -12.21 2.44 -10.45
N PHE A 182 -11.45 2.26 -11.53
CA PHE A 182 -10.95 3.37 -12.35
C PHE A 182 -10.71 2.95 -13.80
N ALA A 183 -10.62 3.94 -14.67
CA ALA A 183 -10.41 3.73 -16.10
C ALA A 183 -8.94 3.35 -16.41
N PRO A 184 -8.69 2.49 -17.41
CA PRO A 184 -7.37 1.87 -17.65
C PRO A 184 -6.24 2.86 -17.93
N GLU A 185 -6.55 4.04 -18.46
CA GLU A 185 -5.62 5.14 -18.65
C GLU A 185 -4.96 5.66 -17.36
N TYR A 186 -5.57 5.46 -16.20
CA TYR A 186 -4.98 5.83 -14.90
C TYR A 186 -4.02 4.76 -14.37
N PHE A 187 -3.98 3.59 -15.00
CA PHE A 187 -3.35 2.40 -14.43
C PHE A 187 -1.86 2.58 -14.11
N TYR A 188 -1.03 3.04 -15.05
CA TYR A 188 0.40 3.15 -14.79
C TYR A 188 0.74 4.24 -13.77
N ASP A 189 0.04 5.38 -13.82
CA ASP A 189 0.25 6.46 -12.85
C ASP A 189 -0.18 6.02 -11.45
N PHE A 190 -1.32 5.33 -11.35
CA PHE A 190 -1.82 4.80 -10.09
C PHE A 190 -0.95 3.67 -9.54
N LEU A 191 -0.52 2.73 -10.38
CA LEU A 191 0.43 1.67 -10.03
C LEU A 191 1.74 2.27 -9.49
N LYS A 192 2.28 3.29 -10.14
CA LYS A 192 3.48 3.98 -9.64
C LYS A 192 3.23 4.58 -8.25
N PHE A 193 2.13 5.31 -8.10
CA PHE A 193 1.78 5.94 -6.84
C PHE A 193 1.67 4.93 -5.70
N ILE A 194 0.88 3.86 -5.86
CA ILE A 194 0.67 2.91 -4.75
C ILE A 194 1.96 2.18 -4.38
N MET A 195 2.79 1.80 -5.36
CA MET A 195 4.07 1.11 -5.10
C MET A 195 5.07 2.01 -4.35
N GLU A 196 5.07 3.31 -4.62
CA GLU A 196 6.02 4.25 -4.03
C GLU A 196 5.55 4.80 -2.67
N GLN A 197 4.24 4.93 -2.47
CA GLN A 197 3.67 5.61 -1.29
C GLN A 197 3.09 4.65 -0.25
N ILE A 198 2.59 3.48 -0.65
CA ILE A 198 1.82 2.59 0.23
C ILE A 198 2.51 1.22 0.30
N PRO A 199 3.29 0.92 1.35
CA PRO A 199 4.06 -0.33 1.43
C PRO A 199 3.18 -1.52 1.88
N GLU A 200 2.33 -2.02 0.99
CA GLU A 200 1.45 -3.18 1.22
C GLU A 200 1.37 -4.11 -0.01
N HIS A 201 0.62 -5.21 0.09
CA HIS A 201 0.23 -5.98 -1.10
C HIS A 201 -0.87 -5.25 -1.85
N HIS A 202 -0.70 -5.16 -3.16
CA HIS A 202 -1.63 -4.46 -4.04
C HIS A 202 -2.30 -5.44 -4.99
N TYR A 203 -3.62 -5.49 -4.97
CA TYR A 203 -4.43 -6.35 -5.83
C TYR A 203 -5.15 -5.50 -6.87
N PHE A 204 -4.75 -5.63 -8.14
CA PHE A 204 -5.49 -5.10 -9.27
C PHE A 204 -6.25 -6.23 -9.94
N PHE A 205 -7.50 -6.04 -10.28
CA PHE A 205 -8.31 -7.11 -10.86
C PHE A 205 -9.42 -6.56 -11.73
N SER A 206 -9.99 -7.44 -12.55
CA SER A 206 -11.28 -7.22 -13.19
C SER A 206 -12.16 -8.42 -12.92
N SER A 207 -13.29 -8.22 -12.25
CA SER A 207 -14.27 -9.28 -12.02
C SER A 207 -14.98 -9.69 -13.33
N THR A 208 -15.16 -8.74 -14.25
CA THR A 208 -15.76 -8.97 -15.59
C THR A 208 -14.78 -9.66 -16.53
N ALA A 209 -13.56 -9.14 -16.68
CA ALA A 209 -12.54 -9.73 -17.55
C ALA A 209 -11.76 -10.87 -16.87
N ARG A 210 -12.13 -11.19 -15.63
CA ARG A 210 -11.68 -12.35 -14.85
C ARG A 210 -10.16 -12.48 -14.80
N TRP A 211 -9.47 -11.46 -14.28
CA TRP A 211 -8.01 -11.51 -14.07
C TRP A 211 -7.61 -10.86 -12.75
N LEU A 212 -6.42 -11.21 -12.25
CA LEU A 212 -5.81 -10.65 -11.05
C LEU A 212 -4.32 -10.40 -11.30
N LEU A 213 -3.86 -9.21 -10.94
CA LEU A 213 -2.46 -8.80 -10.84
C LEU A 213 -2.17 -8.48 -9.37
N LEU A 214 -1.26 -9.23 -8.78
CA LEU A 214 -0.71 -8.97 -7.45
C LEU A 214 0.66 -8.32 -7.59
N VAL A 215 0.81 -7.12 -7.02
CA VAL A 215 2.14 -6.54 -6.77
C VAL A 215 2.43 -6.72 -5.30
N ALA A 216 3.37 -7.62 -5.01
CA ALA A 216 3.62 -8.05 -3.66
C ALA A 216 4.67 -7.17 -2.96
N MET A 217 4.45 -6.96 -1.67
CA MET A 217 5.38 -6.20 -0.82
C MET A 217 6.74 -6.90 -0.72
N GLU A 218 6.78 -8.23 -0.90
CA GLU A 218 8.03 -8.99 -0.96
C GLU A 218 8.75 -8.94 -2.32
N LYS A 219 8.41 -7.94 -3.15
CA LYS A 219 9.17 -7.55 -4.35
C LYS A 219 9.09 -8.54 -5.50
N TYR A 220 7.90 -9.07 -5.74
CA TYR A 220 7.57 -9.80 -6.95
C TYR A 220 6.19 -9.36 -7.46
N VAL A 221 5.94 -9.64 -8.73
CA VAL A 221 4.64 -9.43 -9.36
C VAL A 221 4.11 -10.78 -9.83
N GLU A 222 2.82 -11.02 -9.66
CA GLU A 222 2.11 -12.19 -10.16
C GLU A 222 0.90 -11.74 -10.96
N PHE A 223 0.62 -12.43 -12.06
CA PHE A 223 -0.57 -12.25 -12.88
C PHE A 223 -1.22 -13.59 -13.14
N VAL A 224 -2.55 -13.59 -13.21
CA VAL A 224 -3.33 -14.74 -13.66
C VAL A 224 -4.63 -14.29 -14.33
N ALA A 225 -5.06 -15.04 -15.33
CA ALA A 225 -6.39 -14.95 -15.92
C ALA A 225 -7.20 -16.22 -15.59
N LEU A 226 -8.49 -16.02 -15.27
CA LEU A 226 -9.45 -17.06 -14.94
C LEU A 226 -10.39 -17.25 -16.14
N ASP A 227 -9.85 -17.87 -17.20
CA ASP A 227 -10.62 -18.23 -18.40
C ASP A 227 -11.82 -19.13 -18.12
#